data_AF-A0A2I0KZJ9-F1
#
_entry.id   AF-A0A2I0KZJ9-F1
#
_cell.length_a   1.000
_cell.length_b   1.000
_cell.length_c   1.000
_cell.angle_alpha   90.00
_cell.angle_beta   90.00
_cell.angle_gamma   90.00
#
_symmetry.space_group_name_H-M   'P 1'
#
loop_
_entity.id
_entity.type
_entity.pdbx_description
1 polymer ?
#
loop_
_entity_poly.entity_id
_entity_poly.type
_entity_poly.pdbx_seq_one_letter_code
_entity_poly.pdbx_strand_id
1 'polypeptide(L)'
;MADDTALRSALVWLAVVMAVVGLGTHSFKKMFVTYVLGMLGIVGILLPDWDYFDRDFSKWTTPVTGEERAAIASARRSGLSRFRIYPLRLVIYTTVYGFGLYKWWQYVSG
;
A
#
# COMPACT_ATOMS: atom_id res chain seq x y z
N MET A 1 -10.70 -13.27 3.33
CA MET A 1 -11.98 -12.65 2.91
C MET A 1 -11.86 -11.13 2.74
N ALA A 2 -11.51 -10.36 3.79
CA ALA A 2 -11.37 -8.91 3.65
C ALA A 2 -10.18 -8.50 2.75
N ASP A 3 -9.04 -9.17 2.92
CA ASP A 3 -7.82 -8.89 2.15
C ASP A 3 -8.00 -9.23 0.66
N ASP A 4 -8.74 -10.30 0.34
CA ASP A 4 -9.08 -10.69 -1.03
C ASP A 4 -9.96 -9.63 -1.72
N THR A 5 -10.86 -9.00 -0.97
CA THR A 5 -11.76 -7.96 -1.48
C THR A 5 -10.99 -6.67 -1.76
N ALA A 6 -10.09 -6.28 -0.86
CA ALA A 6 -9.22 -5.12 -1.03
C ALA A 6 -8.27 -5.31 -2.23
N LEU A 7 -7.62 -6.47 -2.34
CA LEU A 7 -6.77 -6.82 -3.49
C LEU A 7 -7.54 -6.73 -4.80
N ARG A 8 -8.70 -7.39 -4.87
CA ARG A 8 -9.52 -7.39 -6.08
C ARG A 8 -9.95 -5.99 -6.47
N SER A 9 -10.35 -5.16 -5.51
CA SER A 9 -10.72 -3.77 -5.78
C SER A 9 -9.53 -2.95 -6.31
N ALA A 10 -8.33 -3.13 -5.73
CA ALA A 10 -7.13 -2.44 -6.16
C ALA A 10 -6.70 -2.85 -7.58
N LEU A 11 -6.81 -4.14 -7.92
CA LEU A 11 -6.53 -4.64 -9.28
C LEU A 11 -7.53 -4.09 -10.31
N VAL A 12 -8.81 -3.98 -9.95
CA VAL A 12 -9.83 -3.37 -10.83
C VAL A 12 -9.50 -1.90 -11.07
N TRP A 13 -9.15 -1.15 -10.03
CA TRP A 13 -8.73 0.25 -10.19
C TRP A 13 -7.45 0.39 -11.02
N LEU A 14 -6.47 -0.50 -10.83
CA LEU A 14 -5.27 -0.52 -11.65
C LEU A 14 -5.59 -0.75 -13.13
N ALA A 15 -6.51 -1.68 -13.43
CA ALA A 15 -6.95 -1.91 -14.80
C ALA A 15 -7.62 -0.68 -15.42
N VAL A 16 -8.46 0.03 -14.66
CA VAL A 16 -9.07 1.30 -15.11
C VAL A 16 -8.00 2.35 -15.42
N VAL A 17 -7.02 2.55 -14.53
CA VAL A 17 -5.94 3.51 -14.75
C VAL A 17 -5.10 3.13 -15.97
N MET A 18 -4.76 1.85 -16.15
CA MET A 18 -4.05 1.37 -17.33
C MET A 18 -4.83 1.63 -18.62
N ALA A 19 -6.15 1.42 -18.62
CA ALA A 19 -6.99 1.70 -19.78
C ALA A 19 -7.00 3.20 -20.13
N VAL A 20 -7.12 4.07 -19.12
CA VAL A 20 -7.06 5.54 -19.30
C VAL A 20 -5.71 5.95 -19.87
N VAL A 21 -4.60 5.44 -19.33
CA VAL A 21 -3.25 5.76 -19.84
C VAL A 21 -3.05 5.21 -21.26
N GLY A 22 -3.47 3.98 -21.52
CA GLY A 22 -3.35 3.35 -22.83
C GLY A 22 -4.14 4.09 -23.91
N LEU A 23 -5.39 4.46 -23.63
CA LEU A 23 -6.24 5.20 -24.55
C LEU A 23 -5.81 6.67 -24.69
N GLY A 24 -5.38 7.32 -23.62
CA GLY A 24 -4.99 8.73 -23.64
C GLY A 24 -3.62 8.99 -24.27
N THR A 25 -2.68 8.04 -24.15
CA THR A 25 -1.31 8.22 -24.67
C THR A 25 -1.01 7.41 -25.92
N HIS A 26 -1.89 6.49 -26.32
CA HIS A 26 -1.69 5.53 -27.41
C HIS A 26 -0.35 4.78 -27.34
N SER A 27 0.25 4.68 -26.15
CA SER A 27 1.59 4.12 -25.96
C SER A 27 1.54 2.92 -25.01
N PHE A 28 1.77 1.73 -25.57
CA PHE A 28 1.89 0.50 -24.78
C PHE A 28 3.04 0.56 -23.76
N LYS A 29 4.09 1.33 -24.03
CA LYS A 29 5.20 1.53 -23.09
C LYS A 29 4.73 2.25 -21.83
N LYS A 30 3.95 3.33 -21.96
CA LYS A 30 3.41 4.08 -20.83
C LYS A 30 2.40 3.25 -20.03
N MET A 31 1.59 2.45 -20.72
CA MET A 31 0.68 1.49 -20.10
C MET A 31 1.44 0.41 -19.29
N PHE A 32 2.51 -0.17 -19.84
CA PHE A 32 3.31 -1.19 -19.14
C PHE A 32 4.02 -0.62 -17.90
N VAL A 33 4.60 0.58 -17.98
CA VAL A 33 5.20 1.25 -16.82
C VAL A 33 4.15 1.50 -15.73
N THR A 34 2.95 1.91 -16.12
CA THR A 34 1.82 2.12 -15.19
C THR A 34 1.43 0.83 -14.49
N TYR A 35 1.39 -0.29 -15.21
CA TYR A 35 1.15 -1.62 -14.62
C TYR A 35 2.20 -1.98 -13.58
N VAL A 36 3.50 -1.87 -13.93
CA VAL A 36 4.60 -2.23 -13.02
C VAL A 36 4.57 -1.36 -11.76
N LEU A 37 4.43 -0.05 -11.90
CA LEU A 37 4.36 0.87 -10.75
C LEU A 37 3.11 0.64 -9.90
N GLY A 38 1.96 0.42 -10.54
CA GLY A 38 0.72 0.10 -9.85
C GLY A 38 0.80 -1.20 -9.06
N MET A 39 1.38 -2.26 -9.65
CA MET A 39 1.61 -3.53 -8.96
C MET A 39 2.57 -3.39 -7.78
N LEU A 40 3.67 -2.64 -7.94
CA LEU A 40 4.58 -2.34 -6.82
C LEU A 40 3.86 -1.57 -5.71
N GLY A 41 2.95 -0.66 -6.05
CA GLY A 41 2.11 0.04 -5.10
C GLY A 41 1.16 -0.88 -4.34
N ILE A 42 0.44 -1.76 -5.06
CA ILE A 42 -0.47 -2.72 -4.45
C ILE A 42 0.29 -3.69 -3.53
N VAL A 43 1.42 -4.22 -3.99
CA VAL A 43 2.27 -5.11 -3.18
C VAL A 43 2.79 -4.38 -1.95
N GLY A 44 3.33 -3.17 -2.11
CA GLY A 44 3.85 -2.39 -0.99
C GLY A 44 2.79 -1.94 0.03
N ILE A 45 1.50 -1.97 -0.34
CA ILE A 45 0.37 -1.62 0.54
C ILE A 45 -0.34 -2.86 1.10
N LEU A 46 -0.31 -4.00 0.41
CA LEU A 46 -1.11 -5.16 0.81
C LEU A 46 -0.29 -6.31 1.39
N LEU A 47 0.97 -6.49 0.95
CA LEU A 47 1.82 -7.57 1.45
C LEU A 47 2.40 -7.34 2.86
N PRO A 48 2.76 -6.12 3.29
CA PRO A 48 3.39 -5.95 4.59
C PRO A 48 2.45 -6.39 5.70
N ASP A 49 2.99 -7.15 6.66
CA ASP A 49 2.27 -7.51 7.87
C ASP A 49 2.06 -6.23 8.71
N TRP A 50 0.92 -5.59 8.49
CA TRP A 50 0.60 -4.30 9.12
C TRP A 50 0.55 -4.39 10.63
N ASP A 51 0.17 -5.54 11.15
CA ASP A 51 0.08 -5.81 12.58
C ASP A 51 1.49 -5.83 13.22
N TYR A 52 2.55 -6.16 12.46
CA TYR A 52 3.94 -6.07 12.91
C TYR A 52 4.45 -4.62 12.98
N PHE A 53 4.14 -3.82 11.95
CA PHE A 53 4.64 -2.44 11.83
C PHE A 53 3.90 -1.44 12.72
N ASP A 54 2.76 -1.82 13.29
CA ASP A 54 2.00 -0.98 14.24
C ASP A 54 2.63 -0.94 15.66
N ARG A 55 3.74 -1.67 15.85
CA ARG A 55 4.60 -1.62 17.05
C ARG A 55 5.50 -0.38 17.01
N ASP A 56 5.94 0.05 18.20
CA ASP A 56 6.94 1.12 18.33
C ASP A 56 8.19 0.83 17.51
N PHE A 57 8.73 1.86 16.84
CA PHE A 57 9.89 1.73 15.95
C PHE A 57 11.10 1.09 16.66
N SER A 58 11.26 1.33 17.97
CA SER A 58 12.29 0.69 18.81
C SER A 58 12.15 -0.83 18.91
N LYS A 59 10.95 -1.37 18.67
CA LYS A 59 10.64 -2.79 18.74
C LYS A 59 10.66 -3.50 17.40
N TRP A 60 10.82 -2.76 16.28
CA TRP A 60 10.89 -3.35 14.94
C TRP A 60 12.09 -4.29 14.74
N THR A 61 13.14 -4.14 15.55
CA THR A 61 14.32 -5.01 15.55
C THR A 61 14.23 -6.16 16.56
N THR A 62 13.14 -6.24 17.32
CA THR A 62 12.95 -7.24 18.38
C THR A 62 11.90 -8.28 17.98
N PRO A 63 12.14 -9.57 18.27
CA PRO A 63 11.18 -10.63 17.98
C PRO A 63 9.87 -10.40 18.76
N VAL A 64 8.73 -10.67 18.12
CA VAL A 64 7.41 -10.51 18.74
C VAL A 64 7.20 -11.62 19.78
N THR A 65 6.91 -11.25 21.03
CA THR A 65 6.61 -12.21 22.09
C THR A 65 5.18 -12.75 21.99
N GLY A 66 4.91 -13.93 22.58
CA GLY A 66 3.58 -14.55 22.55
C GLY A 66 2.48 -13.68 23.17
N GLU A 67 2.82 -12.92 24.20
CA GLU A 67 1.92 -11.96 24.86
C GLU A 67 1.56 -10.78 23.95
N GLU A 68 2.53 -10.24 23.21
CA GLU A 68 2.29 -9.17 22.24
C GLU A 68 1.39 -9.65 21.10
N ARG A 69 1.54 -10.90 20.63
CA ARG A 69 0.64 -11.49 19.61
C ARG A 69 -0.80 -11.59 20.12
N ALA A 70 -1.00 -11.97 21.38
CA ALA A 70 -2.33 -12.04 21.98
C ALA A 70 -2.95 -10.64 22.18
N ALA A 71 -2.14 -9.64 22.54
CA ALA A 71 -2.56 -8.25 22.63
C ALA A 71 -2.96 -7.66 21.27
N ILE A 72 -2.22 -7.97 20.19
CA ILE A 72 -2.54 -7.56 18.82
C ILE A 72 -3.85 -8.21 18.35
N ALA A 73 -4.02 -9.51 18.59
CA ALA A 73 -5.23 -10.25 18.20
C ALA A 73 -6.49 -9.73 18.94
N SER A 74 -6.36 -9.38 20.22
CA SER A 74 -7.44 -8.79 21.01
C SER A 74 -7.74 -7.34 20.60
N ALA A 75 -6.71 -6.53 20.31
CA ALA A 75 -6.87 -5.18 19.78
C ALA A 75 -7.62 -5.18 18.43
N ARG A 76 -7.30 -6.12 17.53
CA ARG A 76 -8.01 -6.34 16.26
C ARG A 76 -9.48 -6.67 16.45
N ARG A 77 -9.81 -7.45 17.48
CA ARG A 77 -11.19 -7.82 17.84
C ARG A 77 -11.98 -6.66 18.44
N SER A 78 -11.31 -5.76 19.15
CA SER A 78 -11.90 -4.56 19.77
C SER A 78 -12.05 -3.37 18.82
N GLY A 79 -11.49 -3.43 17.60
CA GLY A 79 -11.53 -2.33 16.63
C GLY A 79 -10.69 -1.09 17.01
N LEU A 80 -10.04 -1.09 18.18
CA LEU A 80 -9.26 0.04 18.68
C LEU A 80 -8.00 0.36 17.87
N SER A 81 -7.45 -0.58 17.10
CA SER A 81 -6.25 -0.32 16.28
C SER A 81 -6.54 0.56 15.06
N ARG A 82 -7.80 0.69 14.65
CA ARG A 82 -8.19 1.38 13.40
C ARG A 82 -7.87 2.88 13.41
N PHE A 83 -7.66 3.47 14.58
CA PHE A 83 -7.42 4.91 14.75
C PHE A 83 -6.01 5.25 15.26
N ARG A 84 -5.10 4.28 15.40
CA ARG A 84 -3.73 4.60 15.78
C ARG A 84 -2.95 5.09 14.56
N ILE A 85 -3.10 6.37 14.27
CA ILE A 85 -2.34 7.06 13.23
C ILE A 85 -0.87 6.99 13.65
N TYR A 86 -0.11 6.08 13.03
CA TYR A 86 1.34 6.03 13.17
C TYR A 86 1.95 7.08 12.22
N PRO A 87 2.35 8.27 12.73
CA PRO A 87 2.72 9.40 11.88
C PRO A 87 3.92 9.07 10.98
N LEU A 88 4.84 8.23 11.46
CA LEU A 88 6.00 7.78 10.68
C LEU A 88 5.59 6.94 9.46
N ARG A 89 4.63 6.02 9.64
CA ARG A 89 4.10 5.18 8.56
C ARG A 89 3.40 6.04 7.51
N LEU A 90 2.60 7.01 7.96
CA LEU A 90 1.92 7.95 7.08
C LEU A 90 2.94 8.77 6.27
N VAL A 91 3.94 9.36 6.93
CA VAL A 91 4.98 10.18 6.29
C VAL A 91 5.79 9.39 5.27
N ILE A 92 6.18 8.14 5.59
CA ILE A 92 6.90 7.28 4.65
C ILE A 92 6.04 6.99 3.42
N TYR A 93 4.75 6.68 3.57
CA TYR A 93 3.86 6.45 2.43
C TYR A 93 3.58 7.69 1.61
N THR A 94 3.26 8.81 2.24
CA THR A 94 3.00 10.05 1.51
C THR A 94 4.24 10.47 0.73
N THR A 95 5.44 10.24 1.28
CA THR A 95 6.69 10.56 0.59
C THR A 95 6.96 9.60 -0.55
N VAL A 96 6.96 8.28 -0.30
CA VAL A 96 7.32 7.27 -1.31
C VAL A 96 6.26 7.18 -2.41
N TYR A 97 4.99 7.03 -2.04
CA TYR A 97 3.91 6.93 -3.02
C TYR A 97 3.59 8.28 -3.64
N GLY A 98 3.65 9.38 -2.91
CA GLY A 98 3.44 10.72 -3.47
C GLY A 98 4.51 11.10 -4.49
N PHE A 99 5.79 10.89 -4.15
CA PHE A 99 6.88 11.15 -5.09
C PHE A 99 6.84 10.21 -6.30
N GLY A 100 6.57 8.92 -6.07
CA GLY A 100 6.41 7.94 -7.14
C GLY A 100 5.27 8.29 -8.10
N LEU A 101 4.11 8.67 -7.55
CA LEU A 101 2.94 9.09 -8.31
C LEU A 101 3.21 10.38 -9.09
N TYR A 102 3.90 11.36 -8.49
CA TYR A 102 4.29 12.59 -9.18
C TYR A 102 5.19 12.31 -10.39
N LYS A 103 6.22 11.47 -10.20
CA LYS A 103 7.14 11.10 -11.30
C LYS A 103 6.44 10.29 -12.39
N TRP A 104 5.54 9.39 -12.01
CA TRP A 104 4.69 8.66 -12.96
C TRP A 104 3.79 9.60 -13.75
N TRP A 105 3.14 10.55 -13.08
CA TRP A 105 2.26 11.52 -13.75
C TRP A 105 3.01 12.33 -14.80
N GLN A 106 4.19 12.87 -14.44
CA GLN A 106 5.08 13.58 -15.36
C GLN A 106 5.46 12.72 -16.58
N TYR A 107 5.73 11.43 -16.38
CA TYR A 107 6.05 10.49 -17.44
C TYR A 107 4.86 10.16 -18.36
N VAL A 108 3.65 10.10 -17.82
CA VAL A 108 2.44 9.87 -18.62
C VAL A 108 2.10 11.13 -19.43
N SER A 109 2.21 12.31 -18.82
CA SER A 109 1.85 13.60 -19.43
C SER A 109 2.84 14.14 -20.47
N GLY A 110 4.13 13.76 -20.38
CA GLY A 110 5.16 14.14 -21.36
C GLY A 110 5.31 13.11 -22.46
#